data_AF-A0AAU4AWJ0-F1
#
_entry.id   AF-A0AAU4AWJ0-F1
#
_cell.length_a   1.000
_cell.length_b   1.000
_cell.length_c   1.000
_cell.angle_alpha   90.00
_cell.angle_beta   90.00
_cell.angle_gamma   90.00
#
_symmetry.space_group_name_H-M   'P 1'
#
loop_
_entity.id
_entity.type
_entity.pdbx_description
1 polymer ?
#
loop_
_entity_poly.entity_id
_entity_poly.type
_entity_poly.pdbx_seq_one_letter_code
_entity_poly.pdbx_strand_id
1 'polypeptide(L)'
;MPIPAPNGDYAVTAMYSVADDAWYLELDLVADHRTVVMAIVPDEDPAREPTVCFNPAARHSDIPYEVLRWFMGRVEERIRTSRAWMRLRPELVEVVEVVEVVHRLRQEYWGAIDDDEFPRVLAEVRTVVAEADLPVVLAAAFGRNPDGTIADDVPDRGEGRPVPSSC
;
A
#
# COMPACT_ATOMS: atom_id res chain seq x y z
N MET A 1 -1.94 -12.40 -3.86
CA MET A 1 -1.71 -12.97 -5.22
C MET A 1 -0.56 -12.23 -5.88
N PRO A 2 0.35 -12.91 -6.60
CA PRO A 2 1.45 -12.26 -7.30
C PRO A 2 0.94 -11.43 -8.49
N ILE A 3 1.43 -10.20 -8.63
CA ILE A 3 1.04 -9.30 -9.72
C ILE A 3 2.14 -9.33 -10.79
N PRO A 4 1.87 -9.81 -12.01
CA PRO A 4 2.90 -9.92 -13.05
C PRO A 4 3.34 -8.54 -13.55
N ALA A 5 4.63 -8.43 -13.84
CA ALA A 5 5.21 -7.29 -14.53
C ALA A 5 4.77 -7.28 -16.01
N PRO A 6 4.87 -6.14 -16.72
CA PRO A 6 4.44 -6.03 -18.12
C PRO A 6 5.09 -7.02 -19.09
N ASN A 7 6.31 -7.47 -18.81
CA ASN A 7 7.01 -8.47 -19.63
C ASN A 7 6.73 -9.93 -19.19
N GLY A 8 6.06 -10.14 -18.06
CA GLY A 8 5.71 -11.47 -17.53
C GLY A 8 6.85 -12.24 -16.85
N ASP A 9 8.11 -11.82 -17.04
CA ASP A 9 9.27 -12.51 -16.45
C ASP A 9 9.42 -12.24 -14.94
N TYR A 10 8.79 -11.18 -14.46
CA TYR A 10 8.81 -10.77 -13.05
C TYR A 10 7.40 -10.70 -12.48
N ALA A 11 7.30 -10.84 -11.17
CA ALA A 11 6.07 -10.61 -10.44
C ALA A 11 6.35 -9.89 -9.12
N VAL A 12 5.36 -9.16 -8.62
CA VAL A 12 5.41 -8.58 -7.28
C VAL A 12 4.55 -9.40 -6.34
N THR A 13 5.14 -9.82 -5.24
CA THR A 13 4.44 -10.39 -4.10
C THR A 13 4.44 -9.38 -2.96
N ALA A 14 3.33 -9.29 -2.22
CA ALA A 14 3.24 -8.44 -1.04
C ALA A 14 2.94 -9.29 0.19
N MET A 15 3.62 -9.00 1.29
CA MET A 15 3.42 -9.64 2.59
C MET A 15 3.48 -8.58 3.69
N TYR A 16 2.59 -8.67 4.66
CA TYR A 16 2.65 -7.88 5.88
C TYR A 16 3.49 -8.59 6.94
N SER A 17 4.48 -7.90 7.52
CA SER A 17 5.23 -8.36 8.69
C SER A 17 4.70 -7.68 9.93
N VAL A 18 3.99 -8.44 10.77
CA VAL A 18 3.52 -7.96 12.08
C VAL A 18 4.69 -7.64 13.01
N ALA A 19 5.82 -8.32 12.86
CA ALA A 19 6.99 -8.06 13.71
C ALA A 19 7.66 -6.72 13.38
N ASP A 20 7.53 -6.26 12.14
CA ASP A 20 8.18 -5.03 11.66
C ASP A 20 7.21 -3.87 11.47
N ASP A 21 5.91 -4.11 11.66
CA ASP A 21 4.83 -3.17 11.37
C ASP A 21 4.99 -2.53 9.98
N ALA A 22 5.20 -3.41 8.99
CA ALA A 22 5.57 -3.00 7.65
C ALA A 22 5.11 -3.99 6.57
N TRP A 23 4.85 -3.42 5.39
CA TRP A 23 4.64 -4.15 4.16
C TRP A 23 5.97 -4.45 3.46
N TYR A 24 6.16 -5.72 3.13
CA TYR A 24 7.23 -6.22 2.29
C TYR A 24 6.68 -6.40 0.87
N LEU A 25 7.30 -5.72 -0.09
CA LEU A 25 7.03 -5.90 -1.51
C LEU A 25 8.26 -6.54 -2.14
N GLU A 26 8.09 -7.76 -2.63
CA GLU A 26 9.14 -8.58 -3.21
C GLU A 26 8.98 -8.59 -4.72
N LEU A 27 10.02 -8.18 -5.45
CA LEU A 27 10.13 -8.37 -6.89
C LEU A 27 10.81 -9.71 -7.15
N ASP A 28 10.04 -10.65 -7.69
CA ASP A 28 10.46 -12.01 -7.94
C ASP A 28 10.71 -12.23 -9.43
N LEU A 29 11.81 -12.91 -9.75
CA LEU A 29 12.01 -13.51 -11.07
C LEU A 29 11.18 -14.80 -11.15
N VAL A 30 10.21 -14.84 -12.04
CA VAL A 30 9.22 -15.93 -12.12
C VAL A 30 9.87 -17.28 -12.44
N ALA A 31 10.85 -17.28 -13.35
CA ALA A 31 11.50 -18.52 -13.80
C ALA A 31 12.20 -19.31 -12.67
N ASP A 32 12.75 -18.60 -11.68
CA ASP A 32 13.53 -19.19 -10.58
C ASP A 32 12.83 -19.06 -9.22
N HIS A 33 11.64 -18.47 -9.15
CA HIS A 33 10.95 -18.08 -7.91
C HIS A 33 11.89 -17.37 -6.91
N ARG A 34 12.68 -16.41 -7.42
CA ARG A 34 13.73 -15.75 -6.64
C ARG A 34 13.47 -14.27 -6.50
N THR A 35 13.43 -13.79 -5.27
CA THR A 35 13.39 -12.36 -4.95
C THR A 35 14.71 -11.67 -5.29
N VAL A 36 14.64 -10.66 -6.15
CA VAL A 36 15.79 -9.86 -6.59
C VAL A 36 15.80 -8.46 -5.97
N VAL A 37 14.64 -7.89 -5.66
CA VAL A 37 14.49 -6.60 -4.98
C VAL A 37 13.41 -6.74 -3.92
N MET A 38 13.60 -6.07 -2.80
CA MET A 38 12.63 -6.01 -1.72
C MET A 38 12.47 -4.56 -1.30
N ALA A 39 11.22 -4.12 -1.14
CA ALA A 39 10.88 -2.85 -0.53
C ALA A 39 10.15 -3.09 0.80
N ILE A 40 10.47 -2.29 1.80
CA ILE A 40 9.86 -2.33 3.14
C ILE A 40 9.18 -0.99 3.37
N VAL A 41 7.86 -1.01 3.56
CA VAL A 41 7.01 0.18 3.74
C VAL A 41 6.33 0.12 5.11
N PRO A 42 6.82 0.85 6.12
CA PRO A 42 6.18 0.97 7.42
C PRO A 42 4.80 1.64 7.31
N ASP A 43 3.81 1.14 8.05
CA ASP A 43 2.45 1.72 8.04
C ASP A 43 1.87 2.06 9.41
N GLU A 44 2.66 1.95 10.49
CA GLU A 44 2.29 2.41 11.84
C GLU A 44 3.08 3.65 12.31
N ASP A 45 4.33 3.81 11.87
CA ASP A 45 5.19 4.96 12.22
C ASP A 45 5.38 5.91 11.02
N PRO A 46 4.80 7.13 11.06
CA PRO A 46 4.92 8.09 9.97
C PRO A 46 6.33 8.67 9.82
N ALA A 47 7.18 8.60 10.86
CA ALA A 47 8.56 9.08 10.83
C ALA A 47 9.54 8.06 10.24
N ARG A 48 9.15 6.79 10.15
CA ARG A 48 10.01 5.71 9.63
C ARG A 48 9.96 5.69 8.10
N GLU A 49 11.12 5.88 7.46
CA GLU A 49 11.23 5.96 6.00
C GLU A 49 11.10 4.58 5.32
N PRO A 50 10.43 4.49 4.16
CA PRO A 50 10.46 3.30 3.32
C PRO A 50 11.87 3.01 2.83
N THR A 51 12.22 1.74 2.69
CA THR A 51 13.55 1.32 2.22
C THR A 51 13.44 0.30 1.09
N VAL A 52 14.46 0.27 0.22
CA VAL A 52 14.57 -0.71 -0.87
C VAL A 52 15.95 -1.33 -0.81
N CYS A 53 16.02 -2.65 -0.89
CA CYS A 53 17.26 -3.39 -0.96
C CYS A 53 17.27 -4.38 -2.13
N PHE A 54 18.44 -4.58 -2.71
CA PHE A 54 18.68 -5.62 -3.71
C PHE A 54 19.20 -6.85 -2.98
N ASN A 55 18.65 -8.02 -3.30
CA ASN A 55 19.05 -9.25 -2.63
C ASN A 55 20.52 -9.59 -2.97
N PRO A 56 21.46 -9.48 -2.03
CA PRO A 56 22.88 -9.72 -2.32
C PRO A 56 23.17 -11.21 -2.53
N ALA A 57 22.30 -12.10 -2.06
CA ALA A 57 22.40 -13.54 -2.27
C ALA A 57 21.83 -13.98 -3.63
N ALA A 58 21.03 -13.13 -4.28
CA ALA A 58 20.67 -13.35 -5.67
C ALA A 58 21.93 -13.19 -6.54
N ARG A 59 22.09 -14.07 -7.54
CA ARG A 59 23.11 -13.83 -8.58
C ARG A 59 22.90 -12.44 -9.16
N HIS A 60 24.00 -11.75 -9.46
CA HIS A 60 23.95 -10.45 -10.15
C HIS A 60 22.98 -10.55 -11.32
N SER A 61 21.87 -9.82 -11.22
CA SER A 61 20.75 -9.90 -12.14
C SER A 61 20.54 -8.51 -12.71
N ASP A 62 20.68 -8.39 -14.02
CA ASP A 62 20.29 -7.17 -14.72
C ASP A 62 18.76 -7.10 -14.72
N ILE A 63 18.21 -6.12 -13.99
CA ILE A 63 16.78 -5.88 -13.96
C ILE A 63 16.46 -4.85 -15.05
N PRO A 64 15.58 -5.16 -16.02
CA PRO A 64 15.19 -4.19 -17.02
C PRO A 64 14.64 -2.91 -16.38
N TYR A 65 15.07 -1.75 -16.88
CA TYR A 65 14.67 -0.45 -16.33
C TYR A 65 13.15 -0.31 -16.20
N GLU A 66 12.39 -0.73 -17.21
CA GLU A 66 10.92 -0.63 -17.19
C GLU A 66 10.28 -1.50 -16.11
N VAL A 67 10.86 -2.67 -15.82
CA VAL A 67 10.39 -3.53 -14.72
C VAL A 67 10.67 -2.86 -13.38
N LEU A 68 11.87 -2.31 -13.20
CA LEU A 68 12.22 -1.61 -11.96
C LEU A 68 11.35 -0.36 -11.77
N ARG A 69 11.11 0.42 -12.84
CA ARG A 69 10.23 1.60 -12.81
C ARG A 69 8.80 1.22 -12.44
N TRP A 70 8.28 0.17 -13.06
CA TRP A 70 6.96 -0.38 -12.73
C TRP A 70 6.87 -0.84 -11.27
N PHE A 71 7.88 -1.56 -10.77
CA PHE A 71 7.97 -1.99 -9.37
C PHE A 71 7.95 -0.79 -8.43
N MET A 72 8.76 0.23 -8.70
CA MET A 72 8.80 1.46 -7.88
C MET A 72 7.45 2.19 -7.86
N GLY A 73 6.68 2.16 -8.96
CA GLY A 73 5.30 2.69 -8.96
C GLY A 73 4.38 1.94 -7.99
N ARG A 74 4.53 0.62 -7.85
CA ARG A 74 3.79 -0.17 -6.86
C ARG A 74 4.23 0.12 -5.43
N VAL A 75 5.52 0.33 -5.22
CA VAL A 75 6.05 0.78 -3.93
C VAL A 75 5.48 2.15 -3.56
N GLU A 76 5.43 3.09 -4.51
CA GLU A 76 4.83 4.42 -4.31
C GLU A 76 3.33 4.35 -3.98
N GLU A 77 2.56 3.53 -4.71
CA GLU A 77 1.15 3.26 -4.38
C GLU A 77 0.99 2.76 -2.94
N ARG A 78 1.85 1.84 -2.50
CA ARG A 78 1.80 1.33 -1.12
C ARG A 78 2.15 2.40 -0.11
N ILE A 79 3.23 3.16 -0.32
CA ILE A 79 3.64 4.25 0.57
C ILE A 79 2.48 5.23 0.74
N ARG A 80 1.86 5.64 -0.36
CA ARG A 80 0.72 6.54 -0.35
C ARG A 80 -0.42 6.00 0.52
N THR A 81 -0.86 4.76 0.29
CA THR A 81 -1.96 4.15 1.05
C THR A 81 -1.59 4.02 2.53
N SER A 82 -0.36 3.62 2.86
CA SER A 82 0.12 3.56 4.24
C SER A 82 0.12 4.95 4.89
N ARG A 83 0.65 5.98 4.23
CA ARG A 83 0.65 7.36 4.78
C ARG A 83 -0.75 7.94 4.90
N ALA A 84 -1.67 7.61 3.99
CA ALA A 84 -3.06 8.02 4.09
C ALA A 84 -3.73 7.38 5.31
N TRP A 85 -3.47 6.08 5.55
CA TRP A 85 -3.93 5.38 6.75
C TRP A 85 -3.44 6.05 8.03
N MET A 86 -2.15 6.34 8.16
CA MET A 86 -1.60 7.01 9.35
C MET A 86 -2.08 8.46 9.55
N ARG A 87 -2.64 9.08 8.51
CA ARG A 87 -3.22 10.44 8.58
C ARG A 87 -4.72 10.43 8.86
N LEU A 88 -5.38 9.28 8.91
CA LEU A 88 -6.78 9.20 9.34
C LEU A 88 -6.92 9.84 10.72
N ARG A 89 -8.01 10.58 10.88
CA ARG A 89 -8.31 11.37 12.08
C ARG A 89 -8.11 10.55 13.35
N PRO A 90 -7.38 11.05 14.36
CA PRO A 90 -7.17 10.35 15.64
C PRO A 90 -8.48 9.88 16.25
N GLU A 91 -9.58 10.62 16.09
CA GLU A 91 -10.88 10.28 16.64
C GLU A 91 -11.54 9.04 15.99
N LEU A 92 -11.12 8.66 14.77
CA LEU A 92 -11.54 7.43 14.10
C LEU A 92 -10.60 6.25 14.42
N VAL A 93 -9.33 6.54 14.66
CA VAL A 93 -8.28 5.56 15.01
C VAL A 93 -8.24 5.30 16.53
N GLU A 94 -8.89 6.12 17.36
CA GLU A 94 -9.07 5.85 18.80
C GLU A 94 -10.25 4.90 19.07
N VAL A 95 -11.17 4.73 18.11
CA VAL A 95 -12.23 3.73 18.22
C VAL A 95 -11.63 2.36 17.97
N VAL A 96 -11.31 1.66 19.06
CA VAL A 96 -10.66 0.33 19.05
C VAL A 96 -11.33 -0.64 18.08
N GLU A 97 -12.66 -0.65 17.99
CA GLU A 97 -13.40 -1.54 17.08
C GLU A 97 -13.16 -1.23 15.60
N VAL A 98 -13.05 0.05 15.22
CA VAL A 98 -12.75 0.46 13.84
C VAL A 98 -11.34 0.02 13.47
N VAL A 99 -10.38 0.26 14.36
CA VAL A 99 -8.98 -0.13 14.18
C VAL A 99 -8.88 -1.64 14.04
N GLU A 100 -9.41 -2.42 14.98
CA GLU A 100 -9.30 -3.88 14.94
C GLU A 100 -9.91 -4.49 13.68
N VAL A 101 -11.10 -4.03 13.27
CA VAL A 101 -11.75 -4.50 12.05
C VAL A 101 -10.92 -4.16 10.82
N VAL A 102 -10.49 -2.90 10.69
CA VAL A 102 -9.75 -2.46 9.49
C VAL A 102 -8.34 -3.05 9.44
N HIS A 103 -7.62 -3.16 10.56
CA HIS A 103 -6.32 -3.83 10.61
C HIS A 103 -6.42 -5.30 10.22
N ARG A 104 -7.38 -6.03 10.79
CA ARG A 104 -7.61 -7.44 10.42
C ARG A 104 -7.94 -7.56 8.93
N LEU A 105 -8.81 -6.70 8.39
CA LEU A 105 -9.15 -6.72 6.96
C LEU A 105 -7.95 -6.36 6.08
N ARG A 106 -7.14 -5.37 6.47
CA ARG A 106 -5.89 -5.05 5.76
C ARG A 106 -4.93 -6.22 5.79
N GLN A 107 -4.88 -7.00 6.87
CA GLN A 107 -4.06 -8.22 6.94
C GLN A 107 -4.62 -9.35 6.06
N GLU A 108 -5.94 -9.58 6.09
CA GLU A 108 -6.60 -10.63 5.30
C GLU A 108 -6.48 -10.38 3.79
N TYR A 109 -6.74 -9.14 3.37
CA TYR A 109 -6.76 -8.74 1.95
C TYR A 109 -5.47 -8.05 1.51
N TRP A 110 -4.42 -8.08 2.32
CA TRP A 110 -3.13 -7.46 2.02
C TRP A 110 -3.19 -5.96 1.61
N GLY A 111 -4.20 -5.23 2.10
CA GLY A 111 -4.47 -3.83 1.76
C GLY A 111 -4.98 -3.59 0.33
N ALA A 112 -5.25 -4.63 -0.46
CA ALA A 112 -5.77 -4.54 -1.82
C ALA A 112 -6.87 -5.59 -2.03
N ILE A 113 -8.09 -5.13 -2.27
CA ILE A 113 -9.28 -5.99 -2.34
C ILE A 113 -9.68 -6.16 -3.81
N ASP A 114 -9.93 -7.40 -4.24
CA ASP A 114 -10.48 -7.71 -5.56
C ASP A 114 -11.95 -7.28 -5.64
N ASP A 115 -12.44 -6.97 -6.85
CA ASP A 115 -13.79 -6.44 -7.06
C ASP A 115 -14.89 -7.37 -6.54
N ASP A 116 -14.66 -8.68 -6.62
CA ASP A 116 -15.60 -9.71 -6.16
C ASP A 116 -15.68 -9.80 -4.62
N GLU A 117 -14.59 -9.44 -3.93
CA GLU A 117 -14.49 -9.50 -2.46
C GLU A 117 -14.89 -8.17 -1.80
N PHE A 118 -14.80 -7.07 -2.54
CA PHE A 118 -15.07 -5.73 -2.04
C PHE A 118 -16.47 -5.55 -1.38
N PRO A 119 -17.58 -6.10 -1.92
CA PRO A 119 -18.89 -5.97 -1.28
C PRO A 119 -18.94 -6.56 0.14
N ARG A 120 -18.19 -7.64 0.40
CA ARG A 120 -18.09 -8.25 1.73
C ARG A 120 -17.31 -7.36 2.68
N VAL A 121 -16.16 -6.85 2.24
CA VAL A 121 -15.33 -5.95 3.04
C VAL A 121 -16.09 -4.66 3.36
N LEU A 122 -16.78 -4.08 2.39
CA LEU A 122 -17.61 -2.90 2.56
C LEU A 122 -18.71 -3.11 3.62
N ALA A 123 -19.38 -4.28 3.59
CA ALA A 123 -20.40 -4.61 4.57
C ALA A 123 -19.83 -4.70 5.99
N GLU A 124 -18.62 -5.23 6.14
CA GLU A 124 -17.95 -5.38 7.43
C GLU A 124 -17.47 -4.02 7.99
N VAL A 125 -16.87 -3.17 7.16
CA VAL A 125 -16.46 -1.81 7.58
C VAL A 125 -17.67 -0.97 8.02
N ARG A 126 -18.81 -1.10 7.34
CA ARG A 126 -20.07 -0.42 7.72
C ARG A 126 -20.59 -0.79 9.11
N THR A 127 -20.17 -1.91 9.68
CA THR A 127 -20.61 -2.30 11.03
C THR A 127 -19.98 -1.45 12.13
N VAL A 128 -18.82 -0.85 11.86
CA VAL A 128 -18.02 -0.10 12.85
C VAL A 128 -17.77 1.35 12.44
N VAL A 129 -17.85 1.68 11.14
CA VAL A 129 -17.64 3.04 10.62
C VAL A 129 -18.98 3.69 10.27
N ALA A 130 -19.19 4.93 10.72
CA ALA A 130 -20.35 5.73 10.32
C ALA A 130 -20.33 6.02 8.81
N GLU A 131 -21.50 6.06 8.15
CA GLU A 131 -21.61 6.31 6.71
C GLU A 131 -20.96 7.64 6.26
N ALA A 132 -20.88 8.64 7.13
CA ALA A 132 -20.21 9.91 6.84
C ALA A 132 -18.68 9.77 6.70
N ASP A 133 -18.09 8.80 7.39
CA ASP A 133 -16.64 8.58 7.46
C ASP A 133 -16.17 7.44 6.56
N LEU A 134 -17.12 6.61 6.09
CA LEU A 134 -16.87 5.44 5.26
C LEU A 134 -16.02 5.74 4.01
N PRO A 135 -16.25 6.82 3.23
CA PRO A 135 -15.41 7.11 2.06
C PRO A 135 -13.95 7.37 2.42
N VAL A 136 -13.71 8.10 3.52
CA VAL A 136 -12.34 8.45 3.96
C VAL A 136 -11.63 7.22 4.49
N VAL A 137 -12.32 6.38 5.27
CA VAL A 137 -11.75 5.14 5.79
C VAL A 137 -11.42 4.17 4.66
N LEU A 138 -12.33 3.96 3.70
CA LEU A 138 -12.08 3.04 2.58
C LEU A 138 -10.95 3.52 1.66
N ALA A 139 -10.90 4.82 1.37
CA ALA A 139 -9.84 5.39 0.55
C ALA A 139 -8.48 5.24 1.22
N ALA A 140 -8.37 5.56 2.51
CA ALA A 140 -7.11 5.47 3.23
C ALA A 140 -6.69 4.02 3.56
N ALA A 141 -7.65 3.15 3.91
CA ALA A 141 -7.37 1.78 4.29
C ALA A 141 -7.14 0.85 3.09
N PHE A 142 -7.85 1.06 1.98
CA PHE A 142 -7.90 0.11 0.87
C PHE A 142 -7.77 0.76 -0.51
N GLY A 143 -7.62 2.09 -0.60
CA GLY A 143 -7.51 2.78 -1.89
C GLY A 143 -8.77 2.71 -2.75
N ARG A 144 -9.95 2.55 -2.13
CA ARG A 144 -11.24 2.34 -2.83
C ARG A 144 -12.30 3.32 -2.35
N ASN A 145 -13.20 3.70 -3.26
CA ASN A 145 -14.44 4.41 -2.96
C ASN A 145 -15.54 3.42 -2.52
N PRO A 146 -16.61 3.87 -1.83
CA PRO A 146 -17.72 2.99 -1.43
C PRO A 146 -18.45 2.30 -2.58
N ASP A 147 -18.35 2.82 -3.81
CA ASP A 147 -18.92 2.22 -5.02
C ASP A 147 -18.00 1.15 -5.64
N GLY A 148 -16.83 0.89 -5.04
CA GLY A 148 -15.84 -0.07 -5.50
C GLY A 148 -14.85 0.51 -6.50
N THR A 149 -14.98 1.76 -6.95
CA THR A 149 -13.97 2.38 -7.82
C THR A 149 -12.68 2.65 -7.06
N ILE A 150 -11.57 2.78 -7.78
CA ILE A 150 -10.29 3.21 -7.18
C ILE A 150 -10.46 4.63 -6.67
N ALA A 151 -10.09 4.87 -5.41
CA ALA A 151 -10.11 6.21 -4.85
C ALA A 151 -9.05 7.07 -5.56
N ASP A 152 -9.46 8.26 -6.00
CA ASP A 152 -8.52 9.24 -6.51
C ASP A 152 -7.48 9.57 -5.43
N ASP A 153 -6.27 9.93 -5.86
CA ASP A 153 -5.30 10.58 -4.99
C ASP A 153 -6.00 11.70 -4.22
N VAL A 154 -6.10 11.59 -2.88
CA VAL A 154 -6.48 12.74 -2.07
C VAL A 154 -5.39 13.78 -2.35
N PRO A 155 -5.68 14.87 -3.07
CA PRO A 155 -4.65 15.85 -3.34
C PRO A 155 -4.27 16.40 -1.97
N ASP A 156 -2.98 16.30 -1.67
CA ASP A 156 -2.38 17.04 -0.57
C ASP A 156 -2.84 18.48 -0.70
N ARG A 157 -3.74 18.94 0.19
CA ARG A 157 -4.07 20.36 0.32
C ARG A 157 -2.90 21.03 1.06
N GLY A 158 -1.70 20.88 0.52
CA GLY A 158 -0.52 21.67 0.81
C GLY A 158 -0.53 22.84 -0.15
N GLU A 159 -1.03 23.98 0.32
CA GLU A 159 -0.99 25.25 -0.39
C GLU A 159 0.40 25.49 -0.99
N GLY A 160 0.44 25.77 -2.30
CA GLY A 160 1.64 26.14 -3.02
C GLY A 160 2.28 27.36 -2.40
N ARG A 161 3.38 27.15 -1.68
CA ARG A 161 4.29 28.22 -1.30
C ARG A 161 5.34 28.37 -2.41
N PRO A 162 5.48 29.54 -3.05
CA PRO A 162 6.46 29.71 -4.12
C PRO A 162 7.86 29.59 -3.55
N VAL A 163 8.67 28.76 -4.20
CA VAL A 163 10.11 28.64 -3.95
C VAL A 163 10.77 29.90 -4.51
N PRO A 164 11.48 30.73 -3.71
CA PRO A 164 12.22 31.84 -4.28
C PRO A 164 13.40 31.29 -5.07
N SER A 165 13.44 31.60 -6.37
CA SER A 165 14.67 31.46 -7.15
C SER A 165 15.77 32.30 -6.52
N SER A 166 16.92 31.69 -6.28
CA SER A 166 18.17 32.41 -6.10
C SER A 166 19.30 31.66 -6.79
N CYS A 167 20.15 32.49 -7.41
CA CYS A 167 21.16 32.21 -8.43
C CYS A 167 22.24 31.20 -8.05
#